data_AF-A0A812J7H7-F1
#
_entry.id   AF-A0A812J7H7-F1
#
_cell.length_a   1.000
_cell.length_b   1.000
_cell.length_c   1.000
_cell.angle_alpha   90.00
_cell.angle_beta   90.00
_cell.angle_gamma   90.00
#
_symmetry.space_group_name_H-M   'P 1'
#
loop_
_entity.id
_entity.type
_entity.pdbx_description
1 polymer ?
#
loop_
_entity_poly.entity_id
_entity_poly.type
_entity_poly.pdbx_seq_one_letter_code
_entity_poly.pdbx_strand_id
1 'polypeptide(L)'
;MPNIRIFSALPLATLRHTLGSVRIPVTGGEPRALSPVEVIQVALMWRLVRKKFDLPDVDPLEDPGQQVGSAAPAQSAGQAPAKRIKTSSVLDQLDESEIELLSKSELYRAYRNYQEITGAEPTPDSEPTPEQVAALHAKVVARGEAPYADFSVLTPFGRRVQKQMKARAWVLQQDGTFKALDVPGHPGTGSPPVPKQVVTSACLDEYFKRLARLNADYLEYWRLLMVAEDKLRAELFERFRRQLTKASLEGRLPMGINFDAAAPWTGVFVYAARNWEYWHDNVTKPAQDFLARGGKLMSAEKASRINVPEHVQEAVDNAMGKGAAFSKSFQGTPFQGTSRQAKKRKKERERRES
;
A
#
# COMPACT_ATOMS: atom_id res chain seq x y z
N MET A 1 -36.41 13.98 40.85
CA MET A 1 -35.74 13.14 39.84
C MET A 1 -34.33 12.82 40.34
N PRO A 2 -33.99 11.56 40.64
CA PRO A 2 -32.62 11.23 41.06
C PRO A 2 -31.64 11.71 39.98
N ASN A 3 -30.62 12.45 40.41
CA ASN A 3 -29.72 13.16 39.50
C ASN A 3 -28.88 12.14 38.72
N ILE A 4 -29.03 12.11 37.40
CA ILE A 4 -28.31 11.20 36.49
C ILE A 4 -26.77 11.29 36.64
N ARG A 5 -26.25 12.42 37.16
CA ARG A 5 -24.83 12.59 37.54
C ARG A 5 -24.40 11.63 38.65
N ILE A 6 -25.26 11.37 39.64
CA ILE A 6 -25.00 10.42 40.74
C ILE A 6 -24.89 9.01 40.16
N PHE A 7 -25.72 8.68 39.17
CA PHE A 7 -25.70 7.37 38.53
C PHE A 7 -24.40 7.12 37.73
N SER A 8 -23.86 8.11 37.00
CA SER A 8 -22.52 7.99 36.37
C SER A 8 -21.39 7.75 37.36
N ALA A 9 -21.50 8.36 38.56
CA ALA A 9 -20.45 8.32 39.58
C ALA A 9 -20.48 7.02 40.41
N LEU A 10 -21.50 6.18 40.26
CA LEU A 10 -21.60 4.91 40.97
C LEU A 10 -20.40 4.01 40.61
N PRO A 11 -19.60 3.53 41.58
CA PRO A 11 -18.48 2.64 41.30
C PRO A 11 -18.92 1.30 40.70
N LEU A 12 -18.08 0.74 39.84
CA LEU A 12 -18.35 -0.54 39.17
C LEU A 12 -18.65 -1.68 40.15
N ALA A 13 -17.86 -1.81 41.21
CA ALA A 13 -18.04 -2.85 42.23
C ALA A 13 -19.41 -2.74 42.93
N THR A 14 -19.82 -1.50 43.24
CA THR A 14 -21.12 -1.22 43.83
C THR A 14 -22.25 -1.54 42.87
N LEU A 15 -22.12 -1.18 41.58
CA LEU A 15 -23.10 -1.53 40.56
C LEU A 15 -23.27 -3.05 40.44
N ARG A 16 -22.17 -3.80 40.31
CA ARG A 16 -22.19 -5.27 40.23
C ARG A 16 -22.88 -5.90 41.45
N HIS A 17 -22.55 -5.42 42.65
CA HIS A 17 -23.21 -5.86 43.87
C HIS A 17 -24.71 -5.57 43.84
N THR A 18 -25.12 -4.36 43.44
CA THR A 18 -26.54 -3.98 43.37
C THR A 18 -27.31 -4.80 42.34
N LEU A 19 -26.73 -5.10 41.18
CA LEU A 19 -27.36 -5.94 40.16
C LEU A 19 -27.67 -7.34 40.68
N GLY A 20 -26.80 -7.91 41.53
CA GLY A 20 -27.02 -9.21 42.17
C GLY A 20 -27.95 -9.17 43.38
N SER A 21 -28.00 -8.06 44.12
CA SER A 21 -28.72 -7.95 45.39
C SER A 21 -30.14 -7.39 45.26
N VAL A 22 -30.47 -6.68 44.18
CA VAL A 22 -31.79 -6.07 44.00
C VAL A 22 -32.88 -7.15 43.88
N ARG A 23 -34.00 -6.92 44.57
CA ARG A 23 -35.20 -7.76 44.52
C ARG A 23 -36.40 -6.89 44.18
N ILE A 24 -37.21 -7.33 43.21
CA ILE A 24 -38.44 -6.67 42.78
C ILE A 24 -39.60 -7.29 43.58
N PRO A 25 -40.37 -6.50 44.35
CA PRO A 25 -41.55 -7.00 45.03
C PRO A 25 -42.62 -7.40 44.00
N VAL A 26 -43.25 -8.56 44.21
CA VAL A 26 -44.34 -9.05 43.37
C VAL A 26 -45.60 -9.15 44.23
N THR A 27 -46.72 -8.62 43.76
CA THR A 27 -48.00 -8.72 44.47
C THR A 27 -48.41 -10.18 44.63
N GLY A 28 -48.45 -10.66 45.87
CA GLY A 28 -48.88 -12.02 46.22
C GLY A 28 -47.79 -13.09 46.11
N GLY A 29 -46.50 -12.73 46.05
CA GLY A 29 -45.41 -13.71 46.00
C GLY A 29 -44.08 -13.19 46.56
N GLU A 30 -43.09 -14.09 46.62
CA GLU A 30 -41.74 -13.76 47.09
C GLU A 30 -41.03 -12.76 46.14
N PRO A 31 -40.24 -11.81 46.67
CA PRO A 31 -39.48 -10.86 45.86
C PRO A 31 -38.54 -11.57 44.87
N ARG A 32 -38.69 -11.29 43.57
CA ARG A 32 -37.87 -11.92 42.52
C ARG A 32 -36.58 -11.15 42.25
N ALA A 33 -35.54 -11.83 41.81
CA ALA A 33 -34.34 -11.20 41.28
C ALA A 33 -34.61 -10.47 39.94
N LEU A 34 -33.69 -9.60 39.54
CA LEU A 34 -33.66 -9.02 38.21
C LEU A 34 -33.48 -10.12 37.16
N SER A 35 -34.26 -10.06 36.08
CA SER A 35 -34.08 -10.92 34.91
C SER A 35 -32.80 -10.54 34.15
N PRO A 36 -32.23 -11.44 33.34
CA PRO A 36 -31.05 -11.14 32.54
C PRO A 36 -31.22 -9.90 31.65
N VAL A 37 -32.43 -9.69 31.10
CA VAL A 37 -32.74 -8.52 30.27
C VAL A 37 -32.74 -7.23 31.09
N GLU A 38 -33.33 -7.24 32.29
CA GLU A 38 -33.34 -6.09 33.20
C GLU A 38 -31.91 -5.74 33.67
N VAL A 39 -31.08 -6.75 33.94
CA VAL A 39 -29.65 -6.57 34.29
C VAL A 39 -28.90 -5.88 33.15
N ILE A 40 -29.07 -6.36 31.91
CA ILE A 40 -28.45 -5.77 30.72
C ILE A 40 -28.91 -4.33 30.51
N GLN A 41 -30.21 -4.04 30.69
CA GLN A 41 -30.75 -2.69 30.53
C GLN A 41 -30.13 -1.70 31.52
N VAL A 42 -30.00 -2.08 32.80
CA VAL A 42 -29.38 -1.22 33.83
C VAL A 42 -27.89 -1.03 33.57
N ALA A 43 -27.18 -2.08 33.13
CA ALA A 43 -25.78 -2.01 32.73
C ALA A 43 -25.55 -1.04 31.55
N LEU A 44 -26.35 -1.14 30.49
CA LEU A 44 -26.28 -0.26 29.33
C LEU A 44 -26.61 1.20 29.67
N MET A 45 -27.61 1.40 30.53
CA MET A 45 -27.96 2.74 31.01
C MET A 45 -26.79 3.38 31.77
N TRP A 46 -26.09 2.62 32.62
CA TRP A 46 -24.93 3.14 33.36
C TRP A 46 -23.78 3.53 32.42
N ARG A 47 -23.48 2.69 31.41
CA ARG A 47 -22.48 3.00 30.36
C ARG A 47 -22.84 4.24 29.56
N LEU A 48 -24.11 4.36 29.14
CA LEU A 48 -24.61 5.51 28.37
C LEU A 48 -24.47 6.82 29.17
N VAL A 49 -24.80 6.78 30.47
CA VAL A 49 -24.70 7.94 31.35
C VAL A 49 -23.24 8.35 31.58
N ARG A 50 -22.32 7.39 31.76
CA ARG A 50 -20.88 7.68 31.85
C ARG A 50 -20.33 8.30 30.58
N LYS A 51 -20.72 7.78 29.42
CA LYS A 51 -20.35 8.35 28.11
C LYS A 51 -20.87 9.78 27.94
N LYS A 52 -22.08 10.09 28.43
CA LYS A 52 -22.65 11.45 28.41
C LYS A 52 -21.85 12.46 29.26
N PHE A 53 -21.10 11.99 30.25
CA PHE A 53 -20.26 12.82 31.13
C PHE A 53 -18.75 12.63 30.87
N ASP A 54 -18.37 12.14 29.68
CA ASP A 54 -16.98 11.94 29.24
C ASP A 54 -16.14 11.06 30.19
N LEU A 55 -16.79 10.13 30.91
CA LEU A 55 -16.12 9.15 31.76
C LEU A 55 -15.74 7.89 30.96
N PRO A 56 -14.70 7.13 31.39
CA PRO A 56 -14.32 5.88 30.73
C PRO A 56 -15.51 4.90 30.60
N ASP A 57 -15.68 4.36 29.40
CA ASP A 57 -16.61 3.27 29.13
C ASP A 57 -16.02 1.97 29.69
N VAL A 58 -16.71 1.41 30.68
CA VAL A 58 -16.30 0.19 31.37
C VAL A 58 -17.49 -0.75 31.31
N ASP A 59 -17.30 -2.00 30.96
CA ASP A 59 -18.40 -2.96 30.89
C ASP A 59 -18.67 -3.57 32.27
N PRO A 60 -19.84 -3.31 32.88
CA PRO A 60 -20.14 -3.85 34.19
C PRO A 60 -20.46 -5.34 34.19
N LEU A 61 -20.68 -5.95 33.02
CA LEU A 61 -20.99 -7.38 32.87
C LEU A 61 -19.75 -8.23 32.54
N GLU A 62 -18.58 -7.62 32.38
CA GLU A 62 -17.32 -8.37 32.21
C GLU A 62 -17.02 -9.28 33.41
N ASP A 63 -16.62 -10.52 33.12
CA ASP A 63 -16.28 -11.50 34.15
C ASP A 63 -15.05 -11.05 34.97
N PRO A 64 -15.09 -11.14 36.31
CA PRO A 64 -14.01 -10.68 37.20
C PRO A 64 -12.69 -11.46 37.08
N GLY A 65 -12.54 -12.36 36.10
CA GLY A 65 -11.29 -13.06 35.77
C GLY A 65 -10.39 -12.33 34.75
N GLN A 66 -10.83 -11.22 34.17
CA GLN A 66 -10.03 -10.39 33.25
C GLN A 66 -9.65 -9.06 33.91
N GLN A 67 -8.87 -9.13 34.99
CA GLN A 67 -8.20 -7.95 35.52
C GLN A 67 -6.86 -7.73 34.80
N VAL A 68 -6.77 -6.61 34.08
CA VAL A 68 -5.55 -6.07 33.48
C VAL A 68 -4.60 -5.67 34.62
N GLY A 69 -3.66 -6.56 34.95
CA GLY A 69 -2.57 -6.31 35.90
C GLY A 69 -1.40 -5.58 35.26
N SER A 70 -0.81 -4.66 36.01
CA SER A 70 0.39 -3.87 35.72
C SER A 70 1.59 -4.71 35.26
N ALA A 71 2.35 -4.14 34.33
CA ALA A 71 3.49 -4.71 33.62
C ALA A 71 4.61 -5.30 34.51
N ALA A 72 4.93 -6.58 34.25
CA ALA A 72 6.27 -7.20 34.27
C ALA A 72 6.27 -8.33 33.22
N PRO A 73 7.40 -8.66 32.57
CA PRO A 73 7.40 -9.19 31.21
C PRO A 73 7.12 -10.70 31.20
N ALA A 74 5.91 -11.09 30.81
CA ALA A 74 5.58 -12.47 30.52
C ALA A 74 5.24 -12.62 29.03
N GLN A 75 6.16 -13.32 28.37
CA GLN A 75 6.13 -13.96 27.06
C GLN A 75 4.75 -14.08 26.41
N SER A 76 4.69 -13.54 25.20
CA SER A 76 3.60 -13.62 24.22
C SER A 76 3.07 -15.04 24.04
N ALA A 77 1.92 -15.32 24.66
CA ALA A 77 1.04 -16.40 24.22
C ALA A 77 0.44 -16.01 22.86
N GLY A 78 0.67 -16.86 21.86
CA GLY A 78 0.61 -16.50 20.45
C GLY A 78 -0.76 -16.05 19.96
N GLN A 79 -0.84 -14.80 19.54
CA GLN A 79 -1.60 -14.44 18.36
C GLN A 79 -1.18 -15.40 17.24
N ALA A 80 -2.14 -16.12 16.65
CA ALA A 80 -1.90 -16.76 15.37
C ALA A 80 -1.32 -15.69 14.43
N PRO A 81 -0.18 -15.95 13.75
CA PRO A 81 0.53 -14.91 13.03
C PRO A 81 -0.41 -14.33 11.97
N ALA A 82 -0.68 -13.02 12.07
CA ALA A 82 -1.33 -12.27 11.01
C ALA A 82 -0.59 -12.59 9.70
N LYS A 83 -1.32 -12.87 8.62
CA LYS A 83 -0.70 -13.25 7.36
C LYS A 83 0.19 -12.09 6.90
N ARG A 84 1.50 -12.33 6.87
CA ARG A 84 2.51 -11.37 6.44
C ARG A 84 2.86 -11.57 4.97
N ILE A 85 3.09 -10.47 4.28
CA ILE A 85 3.60 -10.48 2.91
C ILE A 85 4.80 -9.55 2.83
N LYS A 86 5.75 -9.89 1.94
CA LYS A 86 6.89 -9.02 1.66
C LYS A 86 6.48 -7.91 0.71
N THR A 87 6.76 -6.67 1.08
CA THR A 87 6.47 -5.48 0.25
C THR A 87 7.15 -5.58 -1.12
N SER A 88 8.34 -6.17 -1.19
CA SER A 88 9.08 -6.45 -2.44
C SER A 88 8.36 -7.31 -3.47
N SER A 89 7.40 -8.12 -3.04
CA SER A 89 6.64 -8.96 -3.96
C SER A 89 5.39 -8.30 -4.53
N VAL A 90 4.98 -7.13 -4.02
CA VAL A 90 3.68 -6.52 -4.35
C VAL A 90 3.70 -5.02 -4.64
N LEU A 91 4.73 -4.29 -4.20
CA LEU A 91 4.78 -2.83 -4.34
C LEU A 91 6.13 -2.29 -4.79
N ASP A 92 7.25 -2.74 -4.19
CA ASP A 92 8.56 -2.10 -4.36
C ASP A 92 9.68 -3.11 -4.14
N GLN A 93 10.35 -3.59 -5.20
CA GLN A 93 11.32 -4.69 -5.15
C GLN A 93 12.47 -4.47 -4.17
N LEU A 94 12.78 -3.22 -3.83
CA LEU A 94 13.87 -2.86 -2.92
C LEU A 94 13.41 -2.80 -1.44
N ASP A 95 12.10 -2.85 -1.19
CA ASP A 95 11.53 -2.82 0.15
C ASP A 95 11.32 -4.25 0.69
N GLU A 96 12.28 -4.74 1.47
CA GLU A 96 12.22 -6.08 2.10
C GLU A 96 11.32 -6.15 3.34
N SER A 97 10.60 -5.06 3.69
CA SER A 97 9.73 -5.06 4.86
C SER A 97 8.59 -6.08 4.73
N GLU A 98 8.23 -6.67 5.87
CA GLU A 98 7.03 -7.49 5.99
C GLU A 98 5.88 -6.65 6.49
N ILE A 99 4.74 -6.76 5.81
CA ILE A 99 3.51 -6.04 6.18
C ILE A 99 2.38 -7.03 6.45
N GLU A 100 1.49 -6.62 7.34
CA GLU A 100 0.29 -7.36 7.70
C GLU A 100 -0.84 -6.99 6.73
N LEU A 101 -1.64 -7.99 6.35
CA LEU A 101 -2.80 -7.76 5.50
C LEU A 101 -3.89 -6.99 6.24
N LEU A 102 -4.55 -6.08 5.52
CA LEU A 102 -5.73 -5.38 6.00
C LEU A 102 -6.88 -6.37 6.25
N SER A 103 -7.64 -6.10 7.31
CA SER A 103 -8.89 -6.80 7.55
C SER A 103 -9.90 -6.53 6.44
N LYS A 104 -10.89 -7.40 6.31
CA LYS A 104 -11.96 -7.26 5.31
C LYS A 104 -12.72 -5.93 5.46
N SER A 105 -12.91 -5.46 6.69
CA SER A 105 -13.61 -4.20 6.96
C SER A 105 -12.76 -2.97 6.60
N GLU A 106 -11.44 -3.04 6.73
CA GLU A 106 -10.52 -1.99 6.28
C GLU A 106 -10.44 -1.94 4.76
N LEU A 107 -10.39 -3.10 4.09
CA LEU A 107 -10.45 -3.17 2.63
C LEU A 107 -11.74 -2.56 2.08
N TYR A 108 -12.90 -2.90 2.66
CA TYR A 108 -14.17 -2.30 2.23
C TYR A 108 -14.21 -0.78 2.41
N ARG A 109 -13.53 -0.23 3.42
CA ARG A 109 -13.40 1.23 3.56
C ARG A 109 -12.54 1.83 2.47
N ALA A 110 -11.45 1.17 2.10
CA ALA A 110 -10.60 1.62 1.01
C ALA A 110 -11.37 1.69 -0.31
N TYR A 111 -12.17 0.65 -0.63
CA TYR A 111 -13.02 0.65 -1.82
C TYR A 111 -14.14 1.71 -1.76
N ARG A 112 -14.80 1.87 -0.60
CA ARG A 112 -15.82 2.92 -0.43
C ARG A 112 -15.22 4.31 -0.64
N ASN A 113 -14.06 4.59 -0.05
CA ASN A 113 -13.38 5.87 -0.22
C ASN A 113 -13.00 6.12 -1.69
N TYR A 114 -12.56 5.08 -2.40
CA TYR A 114 -12.34 5.17 -3.84
C TYR A 114 -13.62 5.56 -4.59
N GLN A 115 -14.75 4.91 -4.28
CA GLN A 115 -16.06 5.23 -4.85
C GLN A 115 -16.52 6.66 -4.54
N GLU A 116 -16.32 7.13 -3.30
CA GLU A 116 -16.69 8.48 -2.87
C GLU A 116 -15.86 9.54 -3.61
N ILE A 117 -14.58 9.27 -3.86
CA ILE A 117 -13.67 10.21 -4.55
C ILE A 117 -13.86 10.19 -6.07
N THR A 118 -14.00 8.99 -6.66
CA THR A 118 -14.01 8.81 -8.13
C THR A 118 -15.41 8.71 -8.73
N GLY A 119 -16.43 8.47 -7.91
CA GLY A 119 -17.82 8.28 -8.32
C GLY A 119 -18.16 6.88 -8.85
N ALA A 120 -17.20 5.95 -8.92
CA ALA A 120 -17.41 4.61 -9.47
C ALA A 120 -16.54 3.54 -8.78
N GLU A 121 -16.86 2.26 -8.98
CA GLU A 121 -15.97 1.17 -8.58
C GLU A 121 -14.79 1.03 -9.55
N PRO A 122 -13.64 0.50 -9.10
CA PRO A 122 -12.56 0.14 -10.02
C PRO A 122 -13.09 -0.86 -11.05
N THR A 123 -12.65 -0.72 -12.30
CA THR A 123 -12.99 -1.73 -13.32
C THR A 123 -12.29 -3.05 -12.97
N PRO A 124 -12.85 -4.22 -13.34
CA PRO A 124 -12.22 -5.52 -13.05
C PRO A 124 -10.77 -5.64 -13.54
N ASP A 125 -10.42 -4.91 -14.60
CA ASP A 125 -9.09 -4.90 -15.19
C ASP A 125 -8.09 -4.03 -14.41
N SER A 126 -8.57 -3.06 -13.63
CA SER A 126 -7.76 -2.10 -12.86
C SER A 126 -7.85 -2.30 -11.34
N GLU A 127 -8.63 -3.30 -10.90
CA GLU A 127 -8.85 -3.57 -9.48
C GLU A 127 -7.54 -4.04 -8.79
N PRO A 128 -7.08 -3.33 -7.75
CA PRO A 128 -5.90 -3.72 -7.00
C PRO A 128 -6.18 -4.94 -6.13
N THR A 129 -5.19 -5.82 -5.94
CA THR A 129 -5.35 -6.95 -5.01
C THR A 129 -5.31 -6.48 -3.56
N PRO A 130 -5.92 -7.21 -2.61
CA PRO A 130 -5.86 -6.88 -1.18
C PRO A 130 -4.44 -6.68 -0.65
N GLU A 131 -3.49 -7.48 -1.15
CA GLU A 131 -2.07 -7.37 -0.83
C GLU A 131 -1.46 -6.04 -1.29
N GLN A 132 -1.81 -5.57 -2.50
CA GLN A 132 -1.35 -4.30 -3.05
C GLN A 132 -1.94 -3.11 -2.26
N VAL A 133 -3.22 -3.18 -1.90
CA VAL A 133 -3.87 -2.16 -1.06
C VAL A 133 -3.24 -2.11 0.33
N ALA A 134 -2.97 -3.27 0.95
CA ALA A 134 -2.31 -3.34 2.25
C ALA A 134 -0.89 -2.78 2.22
N ALA A 135 -0.11 -3.09 1.18
CA ALA A 135 1.25 -2.58 1.01
C ALA A 135 1.27 -1.06 0.87
N LEU A 136 0.41 -0.51 0.02
CA LEU A 136 0.33 0.94 -0.18
C LEU A 136 -0.18 1.66 1.08
N HIS A 137 -1.15 1.09 1.78
CA HIS A 137 -1.64 1.62 3.05
C HIS A 137 -0.53 1.62 4.12
N ALA A 138 0.18 0.50 4.29
CA ALA A 138 1.27 0.41 5.25
C ALA A 138 2.38 1.43 4.96
N LYS A 139 2.81 1.53 3.70
CA LYS A 139 3.86 2.47 3.28
C LYS A 139 3.45 3.92 3.49
N VAL A 140 2.32 4.32 2.92
CA VAL A 140 1.98 5.74 2.79
C VAL A 140 1.15 6.25 3.96
N VAL A 141 0.18 5.47 4.43
CA VAL A 141 -0.74 5.90 5.50
C VAL A 141 -0.16 5.61 6.87
N ALA A 142 0.35 4.39 7.10
CA ALA A 142 0.84 3.99 8.41
C ALA A 142 2.26 4.52 8.70
N ARG A 143 3.19 4.43 7.74
CA ARG A 143 4.58 4.90 7.91
C ARG A 143 4.82 6.33 7.42
N GLY A 144 3.89 6.91 6.66
CA GLY A 144 4.05 8.27 6.15
C GLY A 144 5.16 8.42 5.12
N GLU A 145 5.54 7.33 4.44
CA GLU A 145 6.58 7.32 3.41
C GLU A 145 6.04 7.83 2.07
N ALA A 146 6.94 8.19 1.16
CA ALA A 146 6.58 8.56 -0.19
C ALA A 146 5.73 7.48 -0.91
N PRO A 147 4.72 7.89 -1.70
CA PRO A 147 3.87 7.00 -2.48
C PRO A 147 4.60 6.49 -3.72
N TYR A 148 5.82 5.99 -3.54
CA TYR A 148 6.56 5.28 -4.56
C TYR A 148 6.04 3.85 -4.68
N ALA A 149 5.95 3.38 -5.92
CA ALA A 149 5.59 2.02 -6.29
C ALA A 149 6.36 1.67 -7.57
N ASP A 150 6.95 0.48 -7.58
CA ASP A 150 7.62 -0.09 -8.73
C ASP A 150 6.56 -0.66 -9.69
N PHE A 151 6.43 -0.06 -10.87
CA PHE A 151 5.44 -0.47 -11.87
C PHE A 151 5.76 -1.80 -12.54
N SER A 152 6.96 -2.37 -12.34
CA SER A 152 7.25 -3.76 -12.72
C SER A 152 6.58 -4.77 -11.79
N VAL A 153 6.18 -4.34 -10.57
CA VAL A 153 5.52 -5.18 -9.57
C VAL A 153 4.05 -4.79 -9.40
N LEU A 154 3.76 -3.50 -9.22
CA LEU A 154 2.41 -2.97 -9.08
C LEU A 154 1.74 -2.88 -10.46
N THR A 155 1.23 -4.02 -10.93
CA THR A 155 0.59 -4.15 -12.25
C THR A 155 -0.90 -4.51 -12.12
N PRO A 156 -1.72 -4.12 -13.13
CA PRO A 156 -3.09 -4.61 -13.25
C PRO A 156 -3.14 -6.14 -13.36
N PHE A 157 -4.24 -6.75 -12.91
CA PHE A 157 -4.33 -8.21 -12.73
C PHE A 157 -3.23 -8.78 -11.82
N GLY A 158 -2.92 -8.11 -10.69
CA GLY A 158 -1.84 -8.50 -9.79
C GLY A 158 -1.84 -9.99 -9.42
N ARG A 159 -3.01 -10.63 -9.30
CA ARG A 159 -3.14 -12.08 -9.07
C ARG A 159 -2.64 -12.95 -10.24
N ARG A 160 -2.86 -12.54 -11.50
CA ARG A 160 -2.36 -13.22 -12.70
C ARG A 160 -0.86 -12.99 -12.87
N VAL A 161 -0.38 -11.77 -12.66
CA VAL A 161 1.05 -11.43 -12.75
C VAL A 161 1.86 -12.09 -11.64
N GLN A 162 1.38 -12.07 -10.38
CA GLN A 162 1.98 -12.83 -9.29
C GLN A 162 1.99 -14.33 -9.57
N LYS A 163 0.94 -14.89 -10.19
CA LYS A 163 0.93 -16.30 -10.62
C LYS A 163 1.97 -16.56 -11.71
N GLN A 164 2.16 -15.66 -12.67
CA GLN A 164 3.20 -15.80 -13.70
C GLN A 164 4.62 -15.68 -13.10
N MET A 165 4.82 -14.78 -12.12
CA MET A 165 6.08 -14.67 -11.37
C MET A 165 6.35 -15.88 -10.47
N LYS A 166 5.29 -16.46 -9.86
CA LYS A 166 5.36 -17.65 -8.99
C LYS A 166 5.18 -18.97 -9.75
N ALA A 167 4.98 -18.98 -11.07
CA ALA A 167 4.86 -20.17 -11.92
C ALA A 167 6.21 -20.90 -12.13
N ARG A 168 7.03 -20.92 -11.08
CA ARG A 168 8.17 -21.81 -10.82
C ARG A 168 8.10 -22.30 -9.37
N ALA A 169 7.01 -22.95 -8.98
CA ALA A 169 6.97 -23.84 -7.80
C ALA A 169 5.64 -24.60 -7.74
N TRP A 170 5.69 -25.89 -8.08
CA TRP A 170 4.77 -26.90 -7.57
C TRP A 170 5.62 -27.89 -6.78
N VAL A 171 5.37 -28.06 -5.48
CA VAL A 171 6.04 -29.09 -4.69
C VAL A 171 5.06 -30.23 -4.50
N LEU A 172 5.36 -31.35 -5.13
CA LEU A 172 4.70 -32.64 -4.97
C LEU A 172 5.03 -33.17 -3.56
N GLN A 173 4.02 -33.52 -2.77
CA GLN A 173 4.23 -34.22 -1.50
C GLN A 173 4.53 -35.70 -1.77
N GLN A 174 5.22 -36.35 -0.83
CA GLN A 174 5.62 -37.77 -0.97
C GLN A 174 4.45 -38.76 -1.03
N ASP A 175 3.23 -38.30 -0.73
CA ASP A 175 1.99 -39.09 -0.82
C ASP A 175 1.23 -38.91 -2.15
N GLY A 176 1.77 -38.12 -3.08
CA GLY A 176 1.17 -37.88 -4.39
C GLY A 176 0.03 -36.86 -4.42
N THR A 177 -0.23 -36.13 -3.32
CA THR A 177 -1.31 -35.13 -3.27
C THR A 177 -0.81 -33.69 -3.48
N PHE A 178 -1.67 -32.85 -4.07
CA PHE A 178 -1.48 -31.40 -4.18
C PHE A 178 -2.37 -30.70 -3.15
N LYS A 179 -1.81 -29.79 -2.34
CA LYS A 179 -2.58 -29.11 -1.29
C LYS A 179 -2.80 -27.63 -1.63
N ALA A 180 -4.06 -27.27 -1.84
CA ALA A 180 -4.56 -25.90 -1.77
C ALA A 180 -5.75 -25.89 -0.80
N LEU A 181 -5.84 -24.86 0.04
CA LEU A 181 -6.90 -24.73 1.05
C LEU A 181 -7.39 -23.27 1.10
N ASP A 182 -8.69 -23.09 0.84
CA ASP A 182 -9.54 -21.96 1.31
C ASP A 182 -10.57 -22.58 2.30
N VAL A 183 -11.32 -21.93 3.22
CA VAL A 183 -12.22 -20.73 3.23
C VAL A 183 -12.50 -20.36 4.75
N PRO A 184 -13.65 -19.75 5.17
CA PRO A 184 -14.03 -18.34 5.42
C PRO A 184 -14.06 -17.86 6.90
N GLY A 185 -14.28 -16.55 7.15
CA GLY A 185 -14.78 -16.04 8.46
C GLY A 185 -14.95 -14.51 8.64
N HIS A 186 -16.07 -14.09 9.25
CA HIS A 186 -16.54 -12.70 9.58
C HIS A 186 -16.38 -12.37 11.09
N PRO A 187 -16.93 -11.27 11.67
CA PRO A 187 -17.03 -9.88 11.25
C PRO A 187 -16.20 -9.02 12.25
N GLY A 188 -16.23 -7.71 12.16
CA GLY A 188 -15.54 -6.88 13.15
C GLY A 188 -15.96 -5.43 13.04
N THR A 189 -17.01 -5.10 13.77
CA THR A 189 -17.51 -3.76 14.03
C THR A 189 -16.52 -2.99 14.91
N GLY A 190 -15.74 -2.15 14.26
CA GLY A 190 -15.24 -0.89 14.80
C GLY A 190 -15.38 0.13 13.67
N SER A 191 -15.60 1.39 13.94
CA SER A 191 -15.46 2.44 12.93
C SER A 191 -14.06 3.06 13.08
N PRO A 192 -13.04 2.68 12.28
CA PRO A 192 -11.82 3.44 12.16
C PRO A 192 -12.09 4.79 11.49
N PRO A 193 -11.20 5.76 11.71
CA PRO A 193 -11.28 7.09 11.12
C PRO A 193 -11.42 7.02 9.59
N VAL A 194 -12.11 8.01 9.03
CA VAL A 194 -12.31 8.19 7.59
C VAL A 194 -10.93 8.13 6.90
N PRO A 195 -10.74 7.29 5.86
CA PRO A 195 -9.48 7.23 5.14
C PRO A 195 -9.14 8.61 4.60
N LYS A 196 -8.01 9.18 5.03
CA LYS A 196 -7.58 10.49 4.55
C LYS A 196 -7.18 10.36 3.07
N GLN A 197 -7.70 11.26 2.24
CA GLN A 197 -7.27 11.38 0.85
C GLN A 197 -5.77 11.71 0.83
N VAL A 198 -4.97 10.74 0.39
CA VAL A 198 -3.50 10.86 0.34
C VAL A 198 -3.07 11.87 -0.71
N VAL A 199 -3.75 11.84 -1.86
CA VAL A 199 -3.47 12.65 -3.06
C VAL A 199 -4.79 12.99 -3.74
N THR A 200 -4.92 14.21 -4.27
CA THR A 200 -6.10 14.58 -5.09
C THR A 200 -6.02 14.01 -6.51
N SER A 201 -7.16 13.65 -7.11
CA SER A 201 -7.20 13.19 -8.51
C SER A 201 -6.65 14.22 -9.49
N ALA A 202 -6.99 15.49 -9.28
CA ALA A 202 -6.55 16.59 -10.14
C ALA A 202 -5.02 16.72 -10.24
N CYS A 203 -4.27 16.52 -9.14
CA CYS A 203 -2.81 16.58 -9.21
C CYS A 203 -2.19 15.35 -9.87
N LEU A 204 -2.80 14.17 -9.72
CA LEU A 204 -2.38 12.97 -10.47
C LEU A 204 -2.61 13.16 -11.98
N ASP A 205 -3.73 13.78 -12.37
CA ASP A 205 -4.01 14.12 -13.77
C ASP A 205 -2.99 15.11 -14.33
N GLU A 206 -2.63 16.14 -13.55
CA GLU A 206 -1.60 17.10 -13.96
C GLU A 206 -0.24 16.42 -14.16
N TYR A 207 0.15 15.56 -13.22
CA TYR A 207 1.39 14.77 -13.31
C TYR A 207 1.37 13.82 -14.51
N PHE A 208 0.27 13.08 -14.70
CA PHE A 208 0.09 12.21 -15.86
C PHE A 208 0.16 12.98 -17.18
N LYS A 209 -0.51 14.14 -17.28
CA LYS A 209 -0.44 15.01 -18.46
C LYS A 209 0.97 15.49 -18.78
N ARG A 210 1.83 15.69 -17.77
CA ARG A 210 3.25 15.99 -17.99
C ARG A 210 3.97 14.83 -18.66
N LEU A 211 3.80 13.62 -18.13
CA LEU A 211 4.42 12.42 -18.71
C LEU A 211 3.89 12.12 -20.10
N ALA A 212 2.58 12.27 -20.31
CA ALA A 212 1.93 12.05 -21.60
C ALA A 212 2.47 13.01 -22.68
N ARG A 213 2.69 14.28 -22.34
CA ARG A 213 3.34 15.25 -23.25
C ARG A 213 4.76 14.84 -23.60
N LEU A 214 5.58 14.53 -22.60
CA LEU A 214 6.96 14.09 -22.84
C LEU A 214 7.03 12.80 -23.68
N ASN A 215 6.10 11.87 -23.48
CA ASN A 215 6.02 10.65 -24.27
C ASN A 215 5.56 10.92 -25.72
N ALA A 216 4.68 11.89 -25.94
CA ALA A 216 4.26 12.30 -27.28
C ALA A 216 5.41 12.99 -28.04
N ASP A 217 6.16 13.85 -27.36
CA ASP A 217 7.29 14.58 -27.94
C ASP A 217 8.51 13.68 -28.20
N TYR A 218 8.70 12.64 -27.38
CA TYR A 218 9.90 11.78 -27.38
C TYR A 218 9.56 10.27 -27.38
N LEU A 219 8.64 9.84 -28.24
CA LEU A 219 8.13 8.46 -28.28
C LEU A 219 9.24 7.41 -28.46
N GLU A 220 10.25 7.71 -29.30
CA GLU A 220 11.40 6.82 -29.57
C GLU A 220 12.34 6.67 -28.36
N TYR A 221 12.16 7.52 -27.35
CA TYR A 221 13.00 7.65 -26.17
C TYR A 221 12.23 7.44 -24.86
N TRP A 222 11.09 6.74 -24.91
CA TRP A 222 10.25 6.42 -23.75
C TRP A 222 11.04 5.80 -22.58
N ARG A 223 12.15 5.10 -22.86
CA ARG A 223 13.03 4.53 -21.82
C ARG A 223 13.70 5.59 -20.95
N LEU A 224 14.08 6.74 -21.52
CA LEU A 224 14.59 7.88 -20.75
C LEU A 224 13.52 8.41 -19.81
N LEU A 225 12.31 8.56 -20.34
CA LEU A 225 11.17 9.02 -19.55
C LEU A 225 10.90 8.07 -18.38
N MET A 226 10.91 6.76 -18.61
CA MET A 226 10.72 5.77 -17.53
C MET A 226 11.78 5.85 -16.44
N VAL A 227 13.06 5.91 -16.81
CA VAL A 227 14.16 6.01 -15.83
C VAL A 227 14.09 7.34 -15.07
N ALA A 228 13.80 8.44 -15.76
CA ALA A 228 13.65 9.75 -15.14
C ALA A 228 12.42 9.83 -14.21
N GLU A 229 11.30 9.21 -14.59
CA GLU A 229 10.08 9.18 -13.78
C GLU A 229 10.28 8.36 -12.50
N ASP A 230 10.90 7.18 -12.64
CA ASP A 230 11.24 6.30 -11.54
C ASP A 230 12.16 6.99 -10.52
N LYS A 231 13.25 7.58 -11.03
CA LYS A 231 14.20 8.36 -10.23
C LYS A 231 13.55 9.54 -9.51
N LEU A 232 12.64 10.25 -10.17
CA LEU A 232 11.95 11.40 -9.57
C LEU A 232 11.11 10.96 -8.37
N ARG A 233 10.32 9.89 -8.50
CA ARG A 233 9.48 9.39 -7.41
C ARG A 233 10.30 8.73 -6.31
N ALA A 234 11.33 7.96 -6.67
CA ALA A 234 12.16 7.25 -5.70
C ALA A 234 13.06 8.18 -4.88
N GLU A 235 13.70 9.18 -5.52
CA GLU A 235 14.74 9.99 -4.87
C GLU A 235 14.25 11.40 -4.49
N LEU A 236 13.44 12.03 -5.35
CA LEU A 236 13.16 13.46 -5.24
C LEU A 236 11.86 13.79 -4.51
N PHE A 237 10.89 12.88 -4.45
CA PHE A 237 9.62 13.15 -3.75
C PHE A 237 9.83 13.47 -2.27
N GLU A 238 10.69 12.72 -1.59
CA GLU A 238 11.04 13.01 -0.20
C GLU A 238 11.82 14.32 -0.04
N ARG A 239 12.67 14.65 -1.02
CA ARG A 239 13.38 15.93 -1.05
C ARG A 239 12.39 17.10 -1.23
N PHE A 240 11.46 16.97 -2.16
CA PHE A 240 10.42 17.95 -2.42
C PHE A 240 9.49 18.13 -1.23
N ARG A 241 9.12 17.03 -0.54
CA ARG A 241 8.38 17.11 0.73
C ARG A 241 9.11 18.01 1.72
N ARG A 242 10.40 17.76 1.98
CA ARG A 242 11.20 18.59 2.91
C ARG A 242 11.31 20.04 2.47
N GLN A 243 11.50 20.29 1.18
CA GLN A 243 11.57 21.65 0.62
C GLN A 243 10.26 22.41 0.77
N LEU A 244 9.13 21.77 0.43
CA LEU A 244 7.81 22.38 0.54
C LEU A 244 7.38 22.55 2.00
N THR A 245 7.74 21.63 2.90
CA THR A 245 7.55 21.82 4.35
C THR A 245 8.27 23.07 4.82
N LYS A 246 9.56 23.23 4.48
CA LYS A 246 10.34 24.42 4.84
C LYS A 246 9.73 25.69 4.22
N ALA A 247 9.40 25.67 2.94
CA ALA A 247 8.80 26.81 2.25
C ALA A 247 7.43 27.20 2.83
N SER A 248 6.63 26.22 3.25
CA SER A 248 5.34 26.44 3.92
C SER A 248 5.52 27.14 5.27
N LEU A 249 6.47 26.67 6.09
CA LEU A 249 6.80 27.29 7.38
C LEU A 249 7.32 28.73 7.22
N GLU A 250 8.03 29.01 6.14
CA GLU A 250 8.54 30.35 5.82
C GLU A 250 7.51 31.25 5.11
N GLY A 251 6.33 30.74 4.75
CA GLY A 251 5.32 31.47 3.98
C GLY A 251 5.74 31.78 2.53
N ARG A 252 6.66 30.98 1.97
CA ARG A 252 7.28 31.17 0.64
C ARG A 252 6.98 30.02 -0.31
N LEU A 253 5.78 29.44 -0.24
CA LEU A 253 5.38 28.39 -1.17
C LEU A 253 5.41 28.91 -2.62
N PRO A 254 5.89 28.10 -3.58
CA PRO A 254 5.83 28.48 -4.99
C PRO A 254 4.40 28.76 -5.42
N MET A 255 4.23 29.73 -6.33
CA MET A 255 2.92 30.17 -6.79
C MET A 255 2.10 29.00 -7.37
N GLY A 256 0.84 28.90 -6.96
CA GLY A 256 -0.09 27.89 -7.47
C GLY A 256 0.16 26.47 -6.94
N ILE A 257 0.91 26.32 -5.84
CA ILE A 257 1.09 25.05 -5.13
C ILE A 257 0.33 25.11 -3.81
N ASN A 258 -0.62 24.19 -3.63
CA ASN A 258 -1.26 23.96 -2.35
C ASN A 258 -0.51 22.83 -1.63
N PHE A 259 0.02 23.12 -0.44
CA PHE A 259 0.79 22.17 0.36
C PHE A 259 0.26 22.10 1.79
N ASP A 260 -0.19 20.91 2.18
CA ASP A 260 -0.58 20.57 3.55
C ASP A 260 0.45 19.59 4.12
N ALA A 261 1.01 19.88 5.30
CA ALA A 261 1.95 18.99 5.95
C ALA A 261 1.33 17.63 6.36
N ALA A 262 0.01 17.58 6.59
CA ALA A 262 -0.71 16.35 6.89
C ALA A 262 -1.04 15.52 5.64
N ALA A 263 -1.04 16.14 4.45
CA ALA A 263 -1.26 15.51 3.15
C ALA A 263 -0.28 16.09 2.11
N PRO A 264 1.04 15.87 2.27
CA PRO A 264 2.07 16.60 1.54
C PRO A 264 2.12 16.24 0.06
N TRP A 265 1.64 15.05 -0.29
CA TRP A 265 1.84 14.45 -1.58
C TRP A 265 1.13 15.20 -2.70
N THR A 266 -0.03 15.81 -2.45
CA THR A 266 -0.70 16.67 -3.43
C THR A 266 0.22 17.80 -3.91
N GLY A 267 0.82 18.54 -2.99
CA GLY A 267 1.76 19.61 -3.33
C GLY A 267 3.04 19.10 -3.99
N VAL A 268 3.55 17.95 -3.52
CA VAL A 268 4.76 17.31 -4.08
C VAL A 268 4.53 16.86 -5.53
N PHE A 269 3.40 16.22 -5.85
CA PHE A 269 3.07 15.80 -7.21
C PHE A 269 2.95 16.99 -8.16
N VAL A 270 2.28 18.06 -7.74
CA VAL A 270 2.18 19.30 -8.55
C VAL A 270 3.56 19.92 -8.76
N TYR A 271 4.37 20.01 -7.70
CA TYR A 271 5.73 20.56 -7.79
C TYR A 271 6.61 19.73 -8.73
N ALA A 272 6.57 18.40 -8.60
CA ALA A 272 7.29 17.47 -9.46
C ALA A 272 6.84 17.54 -10.92
N ALA A 273 5.53 17.63 -11.16
CA ALA A 273 4.96 17.80 -12.50
C ALA A 273 5.46 19.11 -13.14
N ARG A 274 5.60 20.19 -12.37
CA ARG A 274 5.98 21.52 -12.86
C ARG A 274 7.49 21.77 -12.90
N ASN A 275 8.30 20.89 -12.33
CA ASN A 275 9.75 21.05 -12.27
C ASN A 275 10.40 20.91 -13.66
N TRP A 276 10.41 22.00 -14.42
CA TRP A 276 10.98 22.05 -15.77
C TRP A 276 12.45 21.66 -15.79
N GLU A 277 13.25 22.18 -14.86
CA GLU A 277 14.69 21.90 -14.78
C GLU A 277 14.97 20.39 -14.73
N TYR A 278 14.26 19.67 -13.85
CA TYR A 278 14.42 18.22 -13.75
C TYR A 278 14.09 17.51 -15.06
N TRP A 279 12.92 17.80 -15.64
CA TRP A 279 12.48 17.14 -16.87
C TRP A 279 13.37 17.52 -18.07
N HIS A 280 13.87 18.74 -18.09
CA HIS A 280 14.80 19.21 -19.09
C HIS A 280 16.11 18.44 -19.04
N ASP A 281 16.73 18.35 -17.86
CA ASP A 281 18.04 17.72 -17.68
C ASP A 281 18.02 16.19 -17.81
N ASN A 282 16.90 15.54 -17.47
CA ASN A 282 16.81 14.07 -17.44
C ASN A 282 16.08 13.47 -18.64
N VAL A 283 15.30 14.26 -19.40
CA VAL A 283 14.54 13.76 -20.55
C VAL A 283 14.82 14.59 -21.80
N THR A 284 14.49 15.89 -21.77
CA THR A 284 14.53 16.74 -22.98
C THR A 284 15.93 16.85 -23.57
N LYS A 285 16.91 17.27 -22.76
CA LYS A 285 18.29 17.48 -23.20
C LYS A 285 18.96 16.17 -23.63
N PRO A 286 18.90 15.06 -22.86
CA PRO A 286 19.44 13.78 -23.33
C PRO A 286 18.78 13.25 -24.60
N ALA A 287 17.46 13.44 -24.77
CA ALA A 287 16.77 13.04 -25.99
C ALA A 287 17.22 13.87 -27.20
N GLN A 288 17.34 15.19 -27.04
CA GLN A 288 17.85 16.10 -28.08
C GLN A 288 19.30 15.78 -28.46
N ASP A 289 20.18 15.57 -27.48
CA ASP A 289 21.58 15.20 -27.73
C ASP A 289 21.70 13.87 -28.48
N PHE A 290 20.83 12.90 -28.15
CA PHE A 290 20.80 11.61 -28.83
C PHE A 290 20.30 11.71 -30.28
N LEU A 291 19.23 12.50 -30.50
CA LEU A 291 18.72 12.82 -31.83
C LEU A 291 19.79 13.50 -32.68
N ALA A 292 20.50 14.48 -32.11
CA ALA A 292 21.58 15.20 -32.79
C ALA A 292 22.75 14.29 -33.21
N ARG A 293 22.99 13.20 -32.47
CA ARG A 293 24.01 12.18 -32.78
C ARG A 293 23.54 11.12 -33.79
N GLY A 294 22.33 11.25 -34.35
CA GLY A 294 21.79 10.34 -35.36
C GLY A 294 21.30 9.00 -34.80
N GLY A 295 21.03 8.92 -33.49
CA GLY A 295 20.48 7.72 -32.87
C GLY A 295 19.02 7.51 -33.26
N LYS A 296 18.64 6.26 -33.60
CA LYS A 296 17.26 5.91 -34.03
C LYS A 296 16.38 5.34 -32.92
N LEU A 297 16.96 4.80 -31.84
CA LEU A 297 16.24 4.21 -30.70
C LEU A 297 17.17 4.10 -29.48
N MET A 298 16.68 4.46 -28.30
CA MET A 298 17.39 4.25 -27.04
C MET A 298 17.24 2.81 -26.53
N SER A 299 18.37 2.16 -26.19
CA SER A 299 18.37 0.87 -25.49
C SER A 299 18.25 1.06 -23.97
N ALA A 300 17.84 0.02 -23.26
CA ALA A 300 17.71 0.05 -21.79
C ALA A 300 19.05 0.33 -21.09
N GLU A 301 20.13 -0.33 -21.53
CA GLU A 301 21.48 -0.15 -20.98
C GLU A 301 22.03 1.27 -21.20
N LYS A 302 21.71 1.90 -22.34
CA LYS A 302 22.11 3.29 -22.59
C LYS A 302 21.31 4.25 -21.71
N ALA A 303 20.00 4.03 -21.58
CA ALA A 303 19.13 4.86 -20.74
C ALA A 303 19.56 4.86 -19.26
N SER A 304 19.98 3.71 -18.71
CA SER A 304 20.42 3.60 -17.31
C SER A 304 21.77 4.27 -17.02
N ARG A 305 22.60 4.49 -18.03
CA ARG A 305 23.93 5.10 -17.89
C ARG A 305 23.93 6.62 -18.13
N ILE A 306 22.81 7.16 -18.63
CA ILE A 306 22.69 8.59 -18.91
C ILE A 306 22.64 9.36 -17.58
N ASN A 307 23.46 10.41 -17.49
CA ASN A 307 23.66 11.23 -16.29
C ASN A 307 24.34 10.51 -15.11
N VAL A 308 24.99 9.36 -15.33
CA VAL A 308 25.89 8.74 -14.34
C VAL A 308 27.32 9.24 -14.60
N PRO A 309 28.00 9.87 -13.61
CA PRO A 309 29.40 10.26 -13.78
C PRO A 309 30.29 9.05 -14.04
N GLU A 310 31.29 9.20 -14.92
CA GLU A 310 32.16 8.10 -15.38
C GLU A 310 32.85 7.36 -14.22
N HIS A 311 33.30 8.08 -13.19
CA HIS A 311 33.90 7.48 -11.98
C HIS A 311 32.92 6.62 -11.15
N VAL A 312 31.63 6.96 -11.15
CA VAL A 312 30.59 6.15 -10.49
C VAL A 312 30.32 4.90 -11.32
N GLN A 313 30.32 5.04 -12.65
CA GLN A 313 30.15 3.91 -13.56
C GLN A 313 31.29 2.90 -13.40
N GLU A 314 32.54 3.37 -13.37
CA GLU A 314 33.72 2.53 -13.11
C GLU A 314 33.64 1.82 -11.76
N ALA A 315 33.18 2.51 -10.71
CA ALA A 315 33.01 1.90 -9.39
C ALA A 315 31.94 0.79 -9.39
N VAL A 316 30.82 1.00 -10.10
CA VAL A 316 29.75 0.00 -10.24
C VAL A 316 30.23 -1.20 -11.08
N ASP A 317 30.92 -0.96 -12.19
CA ASP A 317 31.45 -2.02 -13.06
C ASP A 317 32.54 -2.84 -12.33
N ASN A 318 33.37 -2.18 -11.52
CA ASN A 318 34.35 -2.83 -10.65
C ASN A 318 33.69 -3.66 -9.53
N ALA A 319 32.56 -3.21 -8.98
CA ALA A 319 31.79 -3.95 -7.99
C ALA A 319 31.09 -5.17 -8.61
N MET A 320 30.51 -5.02 -9.79
CA MET A 320 29.87 -6.12 -10.53
C MET A 320 30.89 -7.16 -11.03
N GLY A 321 32.10 -6.72 -11.40
CA GLY A 321 33.20 -7.60 -11.80
C GLY A 321 33.68 -8.56 -10.68
N LYS A 322 33.48 -8.21 -9.42
CA LYS A 322 33.83 -9.07 -8.26
C LYS A 322 32.75 -10.09 -7.89
N GLY A 323 31.53 -9.97 -8.41
CA GLY A 323 30.41 -10.89 -8.14
C GLY A 323 30.10 -11.91 -9.25
N ALA A 324 30.76 -11.81 -10.41
CA ALA A 324 30.40 -12.55 -11.63
C ALA A 324 30.80 -14.04 -11.66
N ALA A 325 31.15 -14.65 -10.53
CA ALA A 325 31.47 -16.09 -10.47
C ALA A 325 30.23 -16.99 -10.24
N PHE A 326 29.06 -16.45 -9.89
CA PHE A 326 27.89 -17.27 -9.51
C PHE A 326 26.68 -17.22 -10.48
N SER A 327 26.72 -16.44 -11.57
CA SER A 327 25.56 -16.31 -12.49
C SER A 327 25.80 -16.79 -13.94
N LYS A 328 26.84 -17.61 -14.18
CA LYS A 328 27.04 -18.30 -15.48
C LYS A 328 26.13 -19.52 -15.64
N SER A 329 24.81 -19.35 -15.53
CA SER A 329 23.85 -20.35 -15.98
C SER A 329 22.47 -19.78 -16.28
N PHE A 330 22.37 -18.64 -16.95
CA PHE A 330 21.11 -18.24 -17.60
C PHE A 330 21.34 -17.24 -18.74
N GLN A 331 22.17 -17.61 -19.73
CA GLN A 331 22.15 -16.95 -21.03
C GLN A 331 21.01 -17.55 -21.87
N GLY A 332 19.79 -17.07 -21.61
CA GLY A 332 18.69 -17.17 -22.56
C GLY A 332 18.97 -16.24 -23.73
N THR A 333 19.12 -16.82 -24.92
CA THR A 333 19.29 -16.09 -26.18
C THR A 333 18.12 -15.13 -26.45
N PRO A 334 18.35 -13.98 -27.10
CA PRO A 334 17.28 -13.05 -27.44
C PRO A 334 16.30 -13.71 -28.40
N PHE A 335 15.00 -13.56 -28.11
CA PHE A 335 13.89 -14.01 -28.91
C PHE A 335 13.87 -13.30 -30.28
N GLN A 336 14.63 -13.80 -31.24
CA GLN A 336 14.40 -13.58 -32.67
C GLN A 336 13.42 -14.65 -33.15
N GLY A 337 12.14 -14.31 -33.15
CA GLY A 337 11.07 -15.13 -33.72
C GLY A 337 11.16 -15.21 -35.25
N THR A 338 12.09 -16.00 -35.78
CA THR A 338 11.93 -16.59 -37.11
C THR A 338 11.76 -18.10 -36.93
N SER A 339 10.53 -18.57 -37.12
CA SER A 339 10.13 -19.97 -37.01
C SER A 339 11.10 -20.90 -37.75
N ARG A 340 11.45 -22.04 -37.13
CA ARG A 340 12.27 -23.10 -37.73
C ARG A 340 11.74 -23.57 -39.09
N GLN A 341 10.45 -23.41 -39.36
CA GLN A 341 9.86 -23.70 -40.67
C GLN A 341 10.30 -22.71 -41.77
N ALA A 342 10.54 -21.44 -41.43
CA ALA A 342 11.00 -20.43 -42.39
C ALA A 342 12.45 -20.68 -42.84
N LYS A 343 13.33 -21.10 -41.93
CA LYS A 343 14.70 -21.51 -42.26
C LYS A 343 14.73 -22.79 -43.11
N LYS A 344 13.80 -23.73 -42.89
CA LYS A 344 13.69 -24.96 -43.69
C LYS A 344 13.20 -24.66 -45.12
N ARG A 345 12.20 -23.78 -45.27
CA ARG A 345 11.68 -23.35 -46.60
C ARG A 345 12.70 -22.56 -47.42
N LYS A 346 13.52 -21.71 -46.77
CA LYS A 346 14.59 -20.97 -47.47
C LYS A 346 15.68 -21.91 -48.01
N LYS A 347 16.11 -22.87 -47.18
CA LYS A 347 17.13 -23.87 -47.56
C LYS A 347 16.66 -24.83 -48.65
N GLU A 348 15.36 -25.09 -48.73
CA GLU A 348 14.75 -25.94 -49.76
C GLU A 348 14.55 -25.21 -51.10
N ARG A 349 14.36 -23.89 -51.06
CA ARG A 349 14.30 -23.03 -52.25
C ARG A 349 15.67 -22.81 -52.88
N GLU A 350 16.69 -22.55 -52.06
CA GLU A 350 18.09 -22.41 -52.53
C GLU A 350 18.63 -23.72 -53.15
N ARG A 351 18.11 -24.88 -52.70
CA ARG A 351 18.43 -26.20 -53.28
C ARG A 351 17.73 -26.52 -54.60
N ARG A 352 16.74 -25.73 -55.00
CA ARG A 352 16.04 -25.88 -56.30
C ARG A 352 16.53 -24.90 -57.35
N GLU A 353 17.30 -23.89 -56.93
CA GLU A 353 17.86 -22.84 -57.79
C GLU A 353 19.38 -23.07 -58.08
N SER A 354 19.94 -24.20 -57.59
CA SER A 354 21.26 -24.77 -57.98
C SER A 354 21.05 -26.14 -58.57
#